data_AF-A0A0G1AHN1-F1
#
_entry.id   AF-A0A0G1AHN1-F1
#
_cell.length_a   1.000
_cell.length_b   1.000
_cell.length_c   1.000
_cell.angle_alpha   90.00
_cell.angle_beta   90.00
_cell.angle_gamma   90.00
#
_symmetry.space_group_name_H-M   'P 1'
#
loop_
_entity.id
_entity.type
_entity.pdbx_description
1 polymer ?
#
loop_
_entity_poly.entity_id
_entity_poly.type
_entity_poly.pdbx_seq_one_letter_code
_entity_poly.pdbx_strand_id
1 'polypeptide(L)'
;MKNVFLLYIPPTNHEAVVHYEDTIKSKIDPQRIYQYVNHDLRNKLERIFLGRRIAVWGSRDSDVNRSRFEKMKDGDDILIIEGDTIKLLGKIAAKTINQDLSRELWKNIKGATTEGWDLIYFIANPQEVNLPFSEFNNLFGYEADYTLRGFTNIAEDRLASFYEQYDDLYDVLIRIKNGDEVIRKDAGRISDRMVEYETVVPEENKEEIKEEVSEHLKIQWKLIQLGLKASTRVWIPRNDQSKITGQYHYDEFEKEFTAGLDTDARYVENIDVVWKDEFRIDAAFEVENSTSIYSGLLRFSDLKIVAPNSNYPLFIVAPLSRKAKVINQVKRPTFRKLDFHKKVRYLSYEAVEETERFFEDSTSGLNVELLTGRSEEIN
;
A
#
# COMPACT_ATOMS: atom_id res chain seq x y z
N MET A 1 -3.79 1.35 16.91
CA MET A 1 -4.45 0.22 16.24
C MET A 1 -5.63 0.76 15.48
N LYS A 2 -5.64 0.52 14.17
CA LYS A 2 -6.71 0.94 13.27
C LYS A 2 -7.96 0.09 13.50
N ASN A 3 -9.14 0.67 13.25
CA ASN A 3 -10.37 -0.11 13.23
C ASN A 3 -10.51 -0.84 11.91
N VAL A 4 -11.22 -1.96 11.93
CA VAL A 4 -11.67 -2.66 10.73
C VAL A 4 -13.19 -2.68 10.74
N PHE A 5 -13.79 -2.09 9.72
CA PHE A 5 -15.22 -2.06 9.49
C PHE A 5 -15.63 -3.15 8.50
N LEU A 6 -16.82 -3.71 8.70
CA LEU A 6 -17.44 -4.71 7.83
C LEU A 6 -18.77 -4.17 7.34
N LEU A 7 -18.94 -4.14 6.03
CA LEU A 7 -20.17 -3.75 5.37
C LEU A 7 -20.76 -4.97 4.64
N TYR A 8 -21.91 -5.43 5.10
CA TYR A 8 -22.65 -6.52 4.46
C TYR A 8 -23.71 -6.00 3.48
N ILE A 9 -23.62 -6.49 2.25
CA ILE A 9 -24.60 -6.29 1.17
C ILE A 9 -25.32 -7.63 0.96
N PRO A 10 -26.60 -7.75 1.36
CA PRO A 10 -27.39 -8.94 1.06
C PRO A 10 -27.57 -9.09 -0.47
N PRO A 11 -27.44 -10.30 -1.04
CA PRO A 11 -27.68 -10.52 -2.48
C PRO A 11 -29.09 -10.13 -2.94
N THR A 12 -30.05 -10.15 -2.03
CA THR A 12 -31.44 -9.75 -2.29
C THR A 12 -31.63 -8.22 -2.34
N ASN A 13 -30.64 -7.45 -1.91
CA ASN A 13 -30.68 -5.99 -1.93
C ASN A 13 -30.13 -5.44 -3.25
N HIS A 14 -30.95 -5.57 -4.31
CA HIS A 14 -30.60 -5.15 -5.66
C HIS A 14 -30.19 -3.68 -5.77
N GLU A 15 -30.77 -2.79 -4.94
CA GLU A 15 -30.40 -1.36 -4.92
C GLU A 15 -28.94 -1.18 -4.44
N ALA A 16 -28.57 -1.83 -3.35
CA ALA A 16 -27.19 -1.81 -2.86
C ALA A 16 -26.21 -2.45 -3.86
N VAL A 17 -26.60 -3.54 -4.54
CA VAL A 17 -25.76 -4.15 -5.58
C VAL A 17 -25.50 -3.17 -6.74
N VAL A 18 -26.53 -2.46 -7.22
CA VAL A 18 -26.38 -1.44 -8.27
C VAL A 18 -25.47 -0.29 -7.80
N HIS A 19 -25.65 0.18 -6.57
CA HIS A 19 -24.80 1.22 -6.01
C HIS A 19 -23.34 0.76 -5.87
N TYR A 20 -23.09 -0.51 -5.55
CA TYR A 20 -21.74 -1.05 -5.46
C TYR A 20 -21.04 -1.04 -6.82
N GLU A 21 -21.75 -1.44 -7.88
CA GLU A 21 -21.23 -1.37 -9.24
C GLU A 21 -20.92 0.09 -9.67
N ASP A 22 -21.80 1.03 -9.32
CA ASP A 22 -21.66 2.45 -9.72
C ASP A 22 -20.56 3.19 -8.93
N THR A 23 -20.65 3.18 -7.59
CA THR A 23 -19.81 4.07 -6.76
C THR A 23 -18.54 3.41 -6.21
N ILE A 24 -18.44 2.08 -6.19
CA ILE A 24 -17.24 1.36 -5.74
C ILE A 24 -16.42 0.85 -6.92
N LYS A 25 -17.03 0.05 -7.81
CA LYS A 25 -16.32 -0.54 -8.94
C LYS A 25 -16.04 0.49 -10.04
N SER A 26 -17.06 1.20 -10.50
CA SER A 26 -16.90 2.18 -11.59
C SER A 26 -16.20 3.47 -11.13
N LYS A 27 -16.28 3.76 -9.83
CA LYS A 27 -15.74 4.94 -9.13
C LYS A 27 -16.32 6.24 -9.69
N ILE A 28 -16.29 7.28 -8.87
CA ILE A 28 -16.93 8.56 -9.17
C ILE A 28 -15.91 9.59 -9.64
N ASP A 29 -16.26 10.31 -10.70
CA ASP A 29 -15.53 11.51 -11.12
C ASP A 29 -15.51 12.52 -9.96
N PRO A 30 -14.33 12.97 -9.48
CA PRO A 30 -14.25 13.86 -8.33
C PRO A 30 -15.05 15.16 -8.48
N GLN A 31 -15.27 15.66 -9.70
CA GLN A 31 -16.06 16.89 -9.91
C GLN A 31 -17.50 16.74 -9.44
N ARG A 32 -18.08 15.53 -9.55
CA ARG A 32 -19.44 15.24 -9.03
C ARG A 32 -19.50 15.36 -7.51
N ILE A 33 -18.39 15.16 -6.81
CA ILE A 33 -18.27 15.24 -5.35
C ILE A 33 -17.93 16.68 -4.91
N TYR A 34 -16.97 17.32 -5.59
CA TYR A 34 -16.38 18.61 -5.18
C TYR A 34 -17.36 19.77 -5.11
N GLN A 35 -18.46 19.71 -5.85
CA GLN A 35 -19.52 20.72 -5.80
C GLN A 35 -20.40 20.63 -4.54
N TYR A 36 -20.38 19.51 -3.80
CA TYR A 36 -21.21 19.31 -2.60
C TYR A 36 -20.41 19.34 -1.29
N VAL A 37 -19.08 19.28 -1.34
CA VAL A 37 -18.23 19.24 -0.14
C VAL A 37 -17.60 20.60 0.14
N ASN A 38 -17.29 20.87 1.40
CA ASN A 38 -16.58 22.08 1.79
C ASN A 38 -15.12 22.08 1.28
N HIS A 39 -14.48 23.25 1.34
CA HIS A 39 -13.12 23.46 0.86
C HIS A 39 -12.09 22.53 1.52
N ASP A 40 -12.21 22.29 2.83
CA ASP A 40 -11.24 21.46 3.56
C ASP A 40 -11.31 19.99 3.15
N LEU A 41 -12.53 19.44 3.05
CA LEU A 41 -12.74 18.08 2.57
C LEU A 41 -12.34 17.95 1.10
N ARG A 42 -12.67 18.95 0.26
CA ARG A 42 -12.24 18.98 -1.14
C ARG A 42 -10.73 18.91 -1.27
N ASN A 43 -9.99 19.79 -0.59
CA ASN A 43 -8.53 19.82 -0.65
C ASN A 43 -7.91 18.51 -0.15
N LYS A 44 -8.52 17.91 0.88
CA LYS A 44 -8.10 16.60 1.38
C LYS A 44 -8.30 15.51 0.33
N LEU A 45 -9.46 15.45 -0.33
CA LEU A 45 -9.73 14.48 -1.39
C LEU A 45 -8.84 14.73 -2.63
N GLU A 46 -8.63 15.98 -3.02
CA GLU A 46 -7.73 16.34 -4.13
C GLU A 46 -6.30 15.86 -3.86
N ARG A 47 -5.80 16.05 -2.63
CA ARG A 47 -4.51 15.52 -2.22
C ARG A 47 -4.48 14.00 -2.32
N ILE A 48 -5.42 13.31 -1.66
CA ILE A 48 -5.44 11.84 -1.57
C ILE A 48 -5.57 11.17 -2.94
N PHE A 49 -6.55 11.62 -3.73
CA PHE A 49 -6.89 10.95 -4.97
C PHE A 49 -6.16 11.52 -6.19
N LEU A 50 -5.53 12.69 -6.10
CA LEU A 50 -4.78 13.33 -7.21
C LEU A 50 -5.64 13.45 -8.49
N GLY A 51 -6.91 13.79 -8.32
CA GLY A 51 -7.89 13.88 -9.42
C GLY A 51 -8.35 12.53 -9.99
N ARG A 52 -7.85 11.39 -9.49
CA ARG A 52 -8.33 10.06 -9.88
C ARG A 52 -9.77 9.85 -9.40
N ARG A 53 -10.50 8.98 -10.10
CA ARG A 53 -11.85 8.59 -9.70
C ARG A 53 -11.87 7.96 -8.30
N ILE A 54 -12.90 8.29 -7.53
CA ILE A 54 -12.99 8.00 -6.10
C ILE A 54 -14.00 6.87 -5.87
N ALA A 55 -13.61 5.83 -5.13
CA ALA A 55 -14.57 4.85 -4.62
C ALA A 55 -15.33 5.45 -3.44
N VAL A 56 -16.65 5.41 -3.49
CA VAL A 56 -17.52 6.03 -2.47
C VAL A 56 -18.59 5.04 -2.03
N TRP A 57 -18.87 5.03 -0.73
CA TRP A 57 -20.01 4.33 -0.18
C TRP A 57 -20.77 5.21 0.80
N GLY A 58 -22.00 4.79 1.13
CA GLY A 58 -22.85 5.46 2.09
C GLY A 58 -23.47 4.48 3.09
N SER A 59 -24.09 4.99 4.13
CA SER A 59 -24.94 4.19 5.00
C SER A 59 -26.11 5.05 5.45
N ARG A 60 -27.23 4.41 5.79
CA ARG A 60 -28.38 5.13 6.36
C ARG A 60 -27.99 5.75 7.70
N ASP A 61 -28.46 6.96 7.93
CA ASP A 61 -28.23 7.70 9.18
C ASP A 61 -29.17 7.24 10.29
N SER A 62 -28.98 6.00 10.73
CA SER A 62 -29.61 5.45 11.94
C SER A 62 -28.65 5.58 13.12
N ASP A 63 -29.17 5.68 14.36
CA ASP A 63 -28.34 5.80 15.58
C ASP A 63 -27.20 4.77 15.65
N VAL A 64 -27.49 3.53 15.25
CA VAL A 64 -26.53 2.43 15.24
C VAL A 64 -25.41 2.66 14.22
N ASN A 65 -25.76 3.04 12.99
CA ASN A 65 -24.77 3.33 11.96
C ASN A 65 -24.00 4.61 12.28
N ARG A 66 -24.67 5.63 12.84
CA ARG A 66 -24.08 6.91 13.24
C ARG A 66 -22.97 6.69 14.25
N SER A 67 -23.23 5.90 15.30
CA SER A 67 -22.24 5.58 16.32
C SER A 67 -20.99 4.91 15.74
N ARG A 68 -21.16 3.97 14.79
CA ARG A 68 -20.04 3.29 14.11
C ARG A 68 -19.30 4.24 13.17
N PHE A 69 -20.04 5.02 12.40
CA PHE A 69 -19.51 6.02 11.50
C PHE A 69 -18.68 7.06 12.25
N GLU A 70 -19.08 7.49 13.45
CA GLU A 70 -18.31 8.44 14.26
C GLU A 70 -16.96 7.89 14.70
N LYS A 71 -16.88 6.59 15.01
CA LYS A 71 -15.62 5.91 15.38
C LYS A 71 -14.64 5.77 14.23
N MET A 72 -15.12 5.80 12.99
CA MET A 72 -14.31 5.65 11.79
C MET A 72 -13.29 6.79 11.63
N LYS A 73 -12.04 6.46 11.37
CA LYS A 73 -10.95 7.41 11.18
C LYS A 73 -10.27 7.18 9.84
N ASP A 74 -9.49 8.18 9.41
CA ASP A 74 -8.66 8.04 8.22
C ASP A 74 -7.67 6.88 8.41
N GLY A 75 -7.53 6.04 7.39
CA GLY A 75 -6.68 4.86 7.40
C GLY A 75 -7.27 3.61 8.03
N ASP A 76 -8.47 3.69 8.64
CA ASP A 76 -9.20 2.49 9.08
C ASP A 76 -9.57 1.61 7.86
N ASP A 77 -9.58 0.29 8.04
CA ASP A 77 -9.94 -0.65 6.98
C ASP A 77 -11.46 -0.79 6.87
N ILE A 78 -11.95 -0.98 5.64
CA ILE A 78 -13.34 -1.33 5.35
C ILE A 78 -13.37 -2.54 4.41
N LEU A 79 -14.03 -3.61 4.85
CA LEU A 79 -14.34 -4.75 4.01
C LEU A 79 -15.78 -4.65 3.51
N ILE A 80 -15.98 -4.91 2.23
CA ILE A 80 -17.31 -5.05 1.62
C ILE A 80 -17.57 -6.52 1.34
N ILE A 81 -18.60 -7.05 1.98
CA ILE A 81 -19.02 -8.45 1.91
C ILE A 81 -20.35 -8.49 1.15
N GLU A 82 -20.37 -9.21 0.04
CA GLU A 82 -21.61 -9.47 -0.72
C GLU A 82 -21.94 -10.96 -0.62
N GLY A 83 -23.11 -11.27 -0.04
CA GLY A 83 -23.47 -12.66 0.25
C GLY A 83 -22.47 -13.33 1.21
N ASP A 84 -21.81 -14.37 0.76
CA ASP A 84 -20.80 -15.11 1.53
C ASP A 84 -19.36 -14.74 1.16
N THR A 85 -19.16 -13.70 0.34
CA THR A 85 -17.85 -13.40 -0.24
C THR A 85 -17.40 -11.99 0.14
N ILE A 86 -16.19 -11.88 0.66
CA ILE A 86 -15.46 -10.61 0.79
C ILE A 86 -15.06 -10.17 -0.61
N LYS A 87 -15.71 -9.13 -1.13
CA LYS A 87 -15.44 -8.61 -2.47
C LYS A 87 -14.24 -7.68 -2.47
N LEU A 88 -14.20 -6.77 -1.50
CA LEU A 88 -13.27 -5.65 -1.49
C LEU A 88 -12.76 -5.36 -0.09
N LEU A 89 -11.49 -4.95 -0.01
CA LEU A 89 -10.91 -4.26 1.12
C LEU A 89 -10.42 -2.90 0.63
N GLY A 90 -10.70 -1.85 1.37
CA GLY A 90 -10.11 -0.53 1.15
C GLY A 90 -9.87 0.18 2.46
N LYS A 91 -9.36 1.40 2.38
CA LYS A 91 -9.07 2.22 3.56
C LYS A 91 -9.86 3.51 3.53
N ILE A 92 -10.33 3.95 4.69
CA ILE A 92 -11.12 5.17 4.79
C ILE A 92 -10.21 6.37 4.54
N ALA A 93 -10.51 7.13 3.49
CA ALA A 93 -9.79 8.36 3.15
C ALA A 93 -10.35 9.58 3.88
N ALA A 94 -11.68 9.66 3.93
CA ALA A 94 -12.43 10.71 4.60
C ALA A 94 -13.90 10.27 4.73
N LYS A 95 -14.67 11.03 5.52
CA LYS A 95 -16.10 10.81 5.69
C LYS A 95 -16.84 12.14 5.82
N THR A 96 -18.12 12.16 5.44
CA THR A 96 -19.02 13.31 5.57
C THR A 96 -20.45 12.86 5.79
N ILE A 97 -21.26 13.71 6.41
CA ILE A 97 -22.73 13.53 6.42
C ILE A 97 -23.29 14.53 5.43
N ASN A 98 -23.83 14.08 4.32
CA ASN A 98 -24.29 14.99 3.28
C ASN A 98 -25.42 14.39 2.44
N GLN A 99 -26.63 14.89 2.70
CA GLN A 99 -27.83 14.43 2.02
C GLN A 99 -27.87 14.83 0.54
N ASP A 100 -27.38 16.02 0.19
CA ASP A 100 -27.37 16.49 -1.20
C ASP A 100 -26.40 15.67 -2.04
N LEU A 101 -25.22 15.38 -1.50
CA LEU A 101 -24.28 14.46 -2.13
C LEU A 101 -24.87 13.04 -2.22
N SER A 102 -25.57 12.55 -1.18
CA SER A 102 -26.23 11.25 -1.27
C SER A 102 -27.24 11.19 -2.41
N ARG A 103 -28.02 12.25 -2.65
CA ARG A 103 -28.99 12.31 -3.76
C ARG A 103 -28.31 12.37 -5.12
N GLU A 104 -27.15 13.02 -5.21
CA GLU A 104 -26.34 13.04 -6.43
C GLU A 104 -25.76 11.65 -6.76
N LEU A 105 -25.21 10.98 -5.74
CA LEU A 105 -24.51 9.71 -5.93
C LEU A 105 -25.47 8.52 -6.08
N TRP A 106 -26.56 8.49 -5.31
CA TRP A 106 -27.48 7.37 -5.27
C TRP A 106 -28.91 7.84 -5.52
N LYS A 107 -29.43 7.48 -6.70
CA LYS A 107 -30.83 7.71 -7.05
C LYS A 107 -31.67 6.54 -6.54
N ASN A 108 -32.65 6.85 -5.71
CA ASN A 108 -33.62 5.87 -5.24
C ASN A 108 -34.43 5.32 -6.42
N ILE A 109 -34.44 4.00 -6.59
CA ILE A 109 -35.22 3.34 -7.65
C ILE A 109 -36.74 3.44 -7.38
N LYS A 110 -37.12 3.71 -6.13
CA LYS A 110 -38.51 3.92 -5.71
C LYS A 110 -38.76 5.41 -5.49
N GLY A 111 -39.58 6.00 -6.36
CA GLY A 111 -39.82 7.45 -6.51
C GLY A 111 -40.58 8.16 -5.38
N ALA A 112 -40.32 7.86 -4.11
CA ALA A 112 -40.76 8.71 -3.00
C ALA A 112 -39.83 8.53 -1.80
N THR A 113 -39.11 9.61 -1.45
CA THR A 113 -38.48 9.88 -0.14
C THR A 113 -38.12 8.65 0.69
N THR A 114 -37.20 7.82 0.21
CA THR A 114 -36.45 6.92 1.10
C THR A 114 -35.32 7.71 1.73
N GLU A 115 -35.04 7.42 3.00
CA GLU A 115 -33.84 7.90 3.69
C GLU A 115 -32.61 7.57 2.83
N GLY A 116 -31.82 8.61 2.54
CA GLY A 116 -30.61 8.51 1.76
C GLY A 116 -29.50 7.77 2.50
N TRP A 117 -28.40 7.56 1.80
CA TRP A 117 -27.21 6.93 2.34
C TRP A 117 -26.25 8.04 2.82
N ASP A 118 -26.78 8.87 3.71
CA ASP A 118 -26.24 10.19 4.04
C ASP A 118 -24.91 10.12 4.82
N LEU A 119 -24.60 8.98 5.44
CA LEU A 119 -23.30 8.70 6.07
C LEU A 119 -22.29 8.25 5.03
N ILE A 120 -21.67 9.22 4.36
CA ILE A 120 -20.80 9.01 3.19
C ILE A 120 -19.35 8.84 3.62
N TYR A 121 -18.68 7.84 3.06
CA TYR A 121 -17.24 7.63 3.24
C TYR A 121 -16.55 7.33 1.92
N PHE A 122 -15.36 7.92 1.78
CA PHE A 122 -14.50 7.83 0.60
C PHE A 122 -13.42 6.79 0.86
N ILE A 123 -13.17 5.91 -0.11
CA ILE A 123 -12.33 4.73 0.06
C ILE A 123 -11.07 4.87 -0.81
N ALA A 124 -9.91 4.95 -0.15
CA ALA A 124 -8.59 4.87 -0.75
C ALA A 124 -8.12 3.41 -0.89
N ASN A 125 -7.20 3.20 -1.83
CA ASN A 125 -6.60 1.90 -2.16
C ASN A 125 -7.62 0.72 -2.21
N PRO A 126 -8.76 0.83 -2.91
CA PRO A 126 -9.71 -0.27 -3.02
C PRO A 126 -9.06 -1.45 -3.78
N GLN A 127 -9.03 -2.63 -3.15
CA GLN A 127 -8.44 -3.85 -3.71
C GLN A 127 -9.43 -5.01 -3.63
N GLU A 128 -9.54 -5.77 -4.72
CA GLU A 128 -10.38 -6.95 -4.75
C GLU A 128 -9.78 -8.09 -3.95
N VAL A 129 -10.60 -8.70 -3.10
CA VAL A 129 -10.22 -9.86 -2.30
C VAL A 129 -10.80 -11.11 -2.94
N ASN A 130 -12.13 -11.17 -3.12
CA ASN A 130 -12.86 -12.34 -3.62
C ASN A 130 -12.55 -13.62 -2.82
N LEU A 131 -12.73 -13.55 -1.50
CA LEU A 131 -12.49 -14.65 -0.56
C LEU A 131 -13.78 -15.01 0.18
N PRO A 132 -14.10 -16.30 0.41
CA PRO A 132 -15.22 -16.68 1.27
C PRO A 132 -15.11 -16.06 2.67
N PHE A 133 -16.19 -15.48 3.17
CA PHE A 133 -16.25 -14.84 4.48
C PHE A 133 -16.00 -15.81 5.64
N SER A 134 -16.21 -17.12 5.41
CA SER A 134 -15.84 -18.18 6.35
C SER A 134 -14.34 -18.19 6.68
N GLU A 135 -13.47 -17.86 5.74
CA GLU A 135 -12.03 -17.79 5.99
C GLU A 135 -11.67 -16.64 6.93
N PHE A 136 -12.37 -15.51 6.78
CA PHE A 136 -12.24 -14.39 7.71
C PHE A 136 -12.81 -14.74 9.09
N ASN A 137 -13.92 -15.49 9.16
CA ASN A 137 -14.45 -15.98 10.42
C ASN A 137 -13.42 -16.85 11.15
N ASN A 138 -12.78 -17.78 10.44
CA ASN A 138 -11.71 -18.62 10.99
C ASN A 138 -10.53 -17.77 11.49
N LEU A 139 -10.10 -16.78 10.70
CA LEU A 139 -8.97 -15.90 11.02
C LEU A 139 -9.19 -15.07 12.29
N PHE A 140 -10.40 -14.56 12.48
CA PHE A 140 -10.77 -13.73 13.63
C PHE A 140 -11.45 -14.52 14.78
N GLY A 141 -11.54 -15.86 14.66
CA GLY A 141 -12.14 -16.74 15.66
C GLY A 141 -13.64 -16.54 15.87
N TYR A 142 -14.39 -16.18 14.82
CA TYR A 142 -15.85 -16.17 14.85
C TYR A 142 -16.40 -17.60 14.72
N GLU A 143 -17.54 -17.86 15.36
CA GLU A 143 -18.23 -19.14 15.25
C GLU A 143 -18.68 -19.44 13.82
N ALA A 144 -18.80 -20.72 13.47
CA ALA A 144 -19.14 -21.15 12.11
C ALA A 144 -20.52 -20.68 11.64
N ASP A 145 -21.45 -20.41 12.56
CA ASP A 145 -22.79 -19.90 12.30
C ASP A 145 -22.89 -18.36 12.38
N TYR A 146 -21.77 -17.66 12.57
CA TYR A 146 -21.75 -16.20 12.62
C TYR A 146 -22.25 -15.59 11.30
N THR A 147 -23.39 -14.91 11.38
CA THR A 147 -23.94 -14.14 10.25
C THR A 147 -23.64 -12.65 10.41
N LEU A 148 -22.90 -12.10 9.46
CA LEU A 148 -22.70 -10.66 9.36
C LEU A 148 -24.01 -9.97 8.94
N ARG A 149 -24.33 -8.83 9.57
CA ARG A 149 -25.51 -8.03 9.20
C ARG A 149 -25.17 -6.54 9.17
N GLY A 150 -25.57 -5.89 8.09
CA GLY A 150 -25.43 -4.45 7.92
C GLY A 150 -23.99 -3.96 8.04
N PHE A 151 -23.83 -2.75 8.57
CA PHE A 151 -22.54 -2.09 8.77
C PHE A 151 -22.09 -2.25 10.22
N THR A 152 -20.93 -2.86 10.47
CA THR A 152 -20.36 -3.10 11.82
C THR A 152 -18.84 -2.88 11.83
N ASN A 153 -18.21 -3.02 13.00
CA ASN A 153 -16.76 -3.08 13.16
C ASN A 153 -16.34 -4.33 13.93
N ILE A 154 -15.09 -4.76 13.74
CA ILE A 154 -14.47 -5.83 14.54
C ILE A 154 -14.22 -5.29 15.95
N ALA A 155 -14.39 -6.16 16.96
CA ALA A 155 -14.08 -5.84 18.35
C ALA A 155 -12.56 -5.60 18.54
N GLU A 156 -12.21 -4.65 19.41
CA GLU A 156 -10.83 -4.21 19.61
C GLU A 156 -9.90 -5.34 20.09
N ASP A 157 -10.38 -6.24 20.95
CA ASP A 157 -9.64 -7.40 21.45
C ASP A 157 -9.28 -8.39 20.32
N ARG A 158 -10.22 -8.66 19.40
CA ARG A 158 -9.99 -9.50 18.23
C ARG A 158 -8.99 -8.86 17.26
N LEU A 159 -9.09 -7.54 17.06
CA LEU A 159 -8.11 -6.79 16.26
C LEU A 159 -6.72 -6.85 16.88
N ALA A 160 -6.63 -6.64 18.20
CA ALA A 160 -5.36 -6.71 18.91
C ALA A 160 -4.72 -8.08 18.77
N SER A 161 -5.50 -9.15 18.97
CA SER A 161 -5.02 -10.53 18.81
C SER A 161 -4.57 -10.84 17.38
N PHE A 162 -5.26 -10.28 16.37
CA PHE A 162 -4.84 -10.40 14.97
C PHE A 162 -3.51 -9.69 14.72
N TYR A 163 -3.38 -8.40 15.05
CA TYR A 163 -2.18 -7.62 14.75
C TYR A 163 -0.97 -7.94 15.63
N GLU A 164 -1.17 -8.61 16.76
CA GLU A 164 -0.11 -9.24 17.55
C GLU A 164 0.53 -10.41 16.79
N GLN A 165 -0.30 -11.20 16.08
CA GLN A 165 0.15 -12.39 15.36
C GLN A 165 0.53 -12.12 13.91
N TYR A 166 -0.09 -11.13 13.27
CA TYR A 166 0.03 -10.88 11.84
C TYR A 166 0.24 -9.39 11.55
N ASP A 167 0.60 -9.07 10.31
CA ASP A 167 0.91 -7.73 9.80
C ASP A 167 -0.28 -7.08 9.08
N ASP A 168 -0.26 -6.96 7.76
CA ASP A 168 -1.29 -6.29 6.99
C ASP A 168 -2.45 -7.24 6.67
N LEU A 169 -3.68 -6.79 6.92
CA LEU A 169 -4.88 -7.60 6.75
C LEU A 169 -5.09 -8.02 5.29
N TYR A 170 -4.85 -7.12 4.34
CA TYR A 170 -5.04 -7.44 2.93
C TYR A 170 -4.06 -8.53 2.49
N ASP A 171 -2.77 -8.38 2.81
CA ASP A 171 -1.74 -9.37 2.44
C ASP A 171 -2.03 -10.76 3.04
N VAL A 172 -2.49 -10.81 4.29
CA VAL A 172 -2.93 -12.05 4.94
C VAL A 172 -4.11 -12.69 4.20
N LEU A 173 -5.15 -11.91 3.86
CA LEU A 173 -6.31 -12.43 3.14
C LEU A 173 -5.95 -12.94 1.73
N ILE A 174 -5.03 -12.27 1.03
CA ILE A 174 -4.57 -12.69 -0.29
C ILE A 174 -3.76 -14.00 -0.20
N ARG A 175 -2.94 -14.19 0.84
CA ARG A 175 -2.27 -15.49 1.07
C ARG A 175 -3.27 -16.62 1.25
N ILE A 176 -4.27 -16.43 2.10
CA ILE A 176 -5.33 -17.43 2.32
C ILE A 176 -6.04 -17.74 0.99
N LYS A 177 -6.39 -16.71 0.22
CA LYS A 177 -7.02 -16.85 -1.10
C LYS A 177 -6.19 -17.70 -2.05
N ASN A 178 -4.87 -17.53 -2.06
CA ASN A 178 -3.95 -18.25 -2.93
C ASN A 178 -3.61 -19.66 -2.41
N GLY A 179 -4.06 -20.02 -1.19
CA GLY A 179 -3.67 -21.26 -0.52
C GLY A 179 -2.25 -21.24 0.03
N ASP A 180 -1.64 -20.05 0.17
CA ASP A 180 -0.32 -19.86 0.75
C ASP A 180 -0.39 -19.93 2.29
N GLU A 181 0.70 -20.40 2.91
CA GLU A 181 0.83 -20.36 4.37
C GLU A 181 0.89 -18.89 4.85
N VAL A 182 0.05 -18.54 5.84
CA VAL A 182 0.10 -17.23 6.51
C VAL A 182 1.21 -17.24 7.54
N ILE A 183 2.13 -16.28 7.40
CA ILE A 183 3.31 -16.19 8.25
C ILE A 183 2.95 -15.34 9.48
N ARG A 184 3.15 -15.92 10.67
CA ARG A 184 3.03 -15.16 11.92
C ARG A 184 4.24 -14.27 12.12
N LYS A 185 4.02 -13.08 12.68
CA LYS A 185 5.10 -12.27 13.25
C LYS A 185 5.84 -13.12 14.26
N ASP A 186 7.16 -13.21 14.12
CA ASP A 186 8.00 -13.84 15.13
C ASP A 186 7.98 -12.96 16.40
N ALA A 187 7.09 -13.27 17.33
CA ALA A 187 7.06 -12.69 18.67
C ALA A 187 8.31 -13.15 19.46
N GLY A 188 9.44 -12.51 19.20
CA GLY A 188 10.67 -12.69 19.96
C GLY A 188 11.68 -13.67 19.36
N ARG A 189 12.57 -13.15 18.50
CA ARG A 189 13.99 -13.57 18.46
C ARG A 189 14.94 -12.64 17.69
N ILE A 190 14.57 -11.37 17.50
CA ILE A 190 15.46 -10.41 16.84
C ILE A 190 15.93 -9.29 17.79
N SER A 191 15.16 -8.97 18.83
CA SER A 191 15.54 -7.90 19.79
C SER A 191 16.74 -8.23 20.69
N ASP A 192 17.15 -9.50 20.82
CA ASP A 192 18.27 -9.91 21.69
C ASP A 192 19.49 -10.48 20.93
N ARG A 193 19.44 -10.49 19.59
CA ARG A 193 20.57 -10.98 18.75
C ARG A 193 21.00 -10.06 17.63
N MET A 194 20.33 -8.93 17.42
CA MET A 194 20.92 -7.83 16.67
C MET A 194 21.77 -7.01 17.63
N VAL A 195 22.95 -7.57 17.96
CA VAL A 195 24.12 -6.78 18.34
C VAL A 195 24.18 -5.62 17.34
N GLU A 196 24.49 -4.41 17.81
CA GLU A 196 25.05 -3.36 16.95
C GLU A 196 26.18 -4.00 16.14
N TYR A 197 25.85 -4.53 14.97
CA TYR A 197 26.84 -4.76 13.96
C TYR A 197 27.16 -3.35 13.48
N GLU A 198 28.07 -2.67 14.19
CA GLU A 198 29.18 -2.04 13.50
C GLU A 198 29.75 -3.14 12.60
N THR A 199 29.16 -3.28 11.42
CA THR A 199 29.74 -4.10 10.38
C THR A 199 31.07 -3.43 10.10
N VAL A 200 32.15 -4.03 10.58
CA VAL A 200 33.44 -3.97 9.89
C VAL A 200 33.22 -4.69 8.56
N VAL A 201 32.49 -4.03 7.66
CA VAL A 201 32.53 -4.32 6.23
C VAL A 201 33.97 -3.97 5.84
N PRO A 202 34.71 -4.84 5.13
CA PRO A 202 35.94 -4.41 4.50
C PRO A 202 35.60 -3.15 3.71
N GLU A 203 36.21 -2.02 4.05
CA GLU A 203 36.09 -0.79 3.26
C GLU A 203 36.53 -1.16 1.83
N GLU A 204 35.57 -1.36 0.93
CA GLU A 204 35.85 -1.30 -0.49
C GLU A 204 36.18 0.16 -0.75
N ASN A 205 37.45 0.42 -1.08
CA ASN A 205 38.02 1.74 -1.35
C ASN A 205 37.00 2.64 -2.05
N LYS A 206 36.49 3.64 -1.33
CA LYS A 206 35.76 4.76 -1.92
C LYS A 206 36.81 5.63 -2.60
N GLU A 207 37.00 5.46 -3.90
CA GLU A 207 37.70 6.45 -4.69
C GLU A 207 36.84 7.73 -4.68
N GLU A 208 37.34 8.77 -3.99
CA GLU A 208 36.78 10.11 -4.07
C GLU A 208 37.05 10.68 -5.45
N ILE A 209 36.03 10.72 -6.30
CA ILE A 209 36.01 11.56 -7.50
C ILE A 209 35.08 12.75 -7.21
N LYS A 210 35.62 13.97 -7.27
CA LYS A 210 34.86 15.23 -7.13
C LYS A 210 34.14 15.62 -8.42
N GLU A 211 32.99 16.28 -8.23
CA GLU A 211 32.23 17.16 -9.15
C GLU A 211 31.35 16.58 -10.27
N GLU A 212 31.00 15.29 -10.26
CA GLU A 212 29.84 14.80 -11.01
C GLU A 212 28.71 14.35 -10.08
N VAL A 213 27.46 14.56 -10.50
CA VAL A 213 26.28 13.96 -9.87
C VAL A 213 26.52 12.45 -9.82
N SER A 214 26.53 11.88 -8.62
CA SER A 214 26.80 10.45 -8.44
C SER A 214 25.80 9.63 -9.26
N GLU A 215 26.25 8.55 -9.88
CA GLU A 215 25.39 7.69 -10.67
C GLU A 215 24.24 7.09 -9.83
N HIS A 216 24.46 6.92 -8.52
CA HIS A 216 23.43 6.57 -7.55
C HIS A 216 22.29 7.61 -7.55
N LEU A 217 22.63 8.90 -7.44
CA LEU A 217 21.64 9.98 -7.44
C LEU A 217 20.91 10.11 -8.79
N LYS A 218 21.60 9.86 -9.92
CA LYS A 218 21.00 9.83 -11.26
C LYS A 218 19.95 8.73 -11.39
N ILE A 219 20.27 7.51 -10.93
CA ILE A 219 19.35 6.38 -10.98
C ILE A 219 18.19 6.57 -10.00
N GLN A 220 18.46 7.07 -8.78
CA GLN A 220 17.42 7.43 -7.82
C GLN A 220 16.43 8.43 -8.44
N TRP A 221 16.92 9.46 -9.13
CA TRP A 221 16.07 10.43 -9.84
C TRP A 221 15.21 9.77 -10.93
N LYS A 222 15.77 8.89 -11.76
CA LYS A 222 15.01 8.18 -12.79
C LYS A 222 13.91 7.32 -12.17
N LEU A 223 14.18 6.62 -11.07
CA LEU A 223 13.17 5.84 -10.35
C LEU A 223 12.06 6.73 -9.77
N ILE A 224 12.38 7.94 -9.30
CA ILE A 224 11.37 8.92 -8.87
C ILE A 224 10.46 9.29 -10.06
N GLN A 225 11.05 9.67 -11.20
CA GLN A 225 10.26 10.02 -12.39
C GLN A 225 9.37 8.88 -12.88
N LEU A 226 9.89 7.65 -12.90
CA LEU A 226 9.12 6.46 -13.26
C LEU A 226 7.94 6.21 -12.30
N GLY A 227 8.14 6.43 -10.99
CA GLY A 227 7.08 6.29 -9.99
C GLY A 227 5.94 7.30 -10.18
N LEU A 228 6.28 8.54 -10.51
CA LEU A 228 5.28 9.56 -10.83
C LEU A 228 4.49 9.20 -12.10
N LYS A 229 5.16 8.69 -13.14
CA LYS A 229 4.49 8.19 -14.36
C LYS A 229 3.66 6.92 -14.10
N ALA A 230 3.92 6.21 -13.01
CA ALA A 230 3.11 5.11 -12.52
C ALA A 230 1.85 5.56 -11.75
N SER A 231 1.60 6.87 -11.66
CA SER A 231 0.52 7.46 -10.84
C SER A 231 0.64 7.08 -9.35
N THR A 232 1.87 6.88 -8.88
CA THR A 232 2.21 6.65 -7.48
C THR A 232 2.84 7.90 -6.89
N ARG A 233 2.84 7.99 -5.57
CA ARG A 233 3.71 8.93 -4.84
C ARG A 233 5.04 8.27 -4.56
N VAL A 234 6.05 9.10 -4.35
CA VAL A 234 7.41 8.64 -4.10
C VAL A 234 7.89 9.12 -2.74
N TRP A 235 8.35 8.18 -1.94
CA TRP A 235 9.05 8.45 -0.69
C TRP A 235 10.54 8.10 -0.87
N ILE A 236 11.43 8.98 -0.41
CA ILE A 236 12.88 8.75 -0.30
C ILE A 236 13.39 9.28 1.05
N PRO A 237 14.57 8.84 1.53
CA PRO A 237 15.13 9.31 2.79
C PRO A 237 15.37 10.83 2.78
N ARG A 238 15.15 11.49 3.92
CA ARG A 238 15.25 12.97 4.05
C ARG A 238 16.57 13.54 3.55
N ASN A 239 17.68 12.84 3.80
CA ASN A 239 19.02 13.27 3.37
C ASN A 239 19.16 13.31 1.85
N ASP A 240 18.45 12.44 1.14
CA ASP A 240 18.48 12.39 -0.32
C ASP A 240 17.47 13.36 -0.95
N GLN A 241 16.38 13.69 -0.25
CA GLN A 241 15.47 14.76 -0.67
C GLN A 241 16.22 16.06 -0.91
N SER A 242 17.08 16.49 0.03
CA SER A 242 17.86 17.72 -0.14
C SER A 242 18.80 17.69 -1.36
N LYS A 243 19.36 16.51 -1.70
CA LYS A 243 20.22 16.34 -2.87
C LYS A 243 19.42 16.40 -4.17
N ILE A 244 18.29 15.69 -4.23
CA ILE A 244 17.39 15.68 -5.39
C ILE A 244 16.81 17.08 -5.63
N THR A 245 16.35 17.77 -4.57
CA THR A 245 15.85 19.14 -4.69
C THR A 245 16.95 20.09 -5.18
N GLY A 246 18.17 20.00 -4.64
CA GLY A 246 19.27 20.84 -5.08
C GLY A 246 19.70 20.60 -6.54
N GLN A 247 19.65 19.35 -7.01
CA GLN A 247 20.13 18.98 -8.34
C GLN A 247 19.04 19.06 -9.43
N TYR A 248 17.83 18.62 -9.10
CA TYR A 248 16.72 18.42 -10.05
C TYR A 248 15.51 19.32 -9.79
N HIS A 249 15.56 20.18 -8.75
CA HIS A 249 14.49 21.13 -8.42
C HIS A 249 13.13 20.47 -8.16
N TYR A 250 13.15 19.26 -7.59
CA TYR A 250 11.96 18.50 -7.21
C TYR A 250 11.85 18.36 -5.70
N ASP A 251 10.67 18.66 -5.14
CA ASP A 251 10.40 18.66 -3.70
C ASP A 251 9.03 18.05 -3.32
N GLU A 252 8.29 17.48 -4.28
CA GLU A 252 6.97 16.89 -4.07
C GLU A 252 7.01 15.46 -3.52
N PHE A 253 7.80 15.23 -2.47
CA PHE A 253 7.94 13.92 -1.85
C PHE A 253 6.79 13.57 -0.90
N GLU A 254 6.47 12.29 -0.84
CA GLU A 254 5.61 11.76 0.20
C GLU A 254 6.28 11.90 1.57
N LYS A 255 5.54 12.38 2.56
CA LYS A 255 6.11 12.73 3.88
C LYS A 255 6.30 11.51 4.77
N GLU A 256 5.39 10.55 4.68
CA GLU A 256 5.34 9.39 5.56
C GLU A 256 5.64 8.11 4.79
N PHE A 257 6.69 7.42 5.22
CA PHE A 257 6.97 6.07 4.77
C PHE A 257 5.87 5.09 5.21
N THR A 258 5.38 5.24 6.44
CA THR A 258 4.58 4.24 7.18
C THR A 258 3.06 4.40 7.08
N ALA A 259 2.52 5.33 6.28
CA ALA A 259 1.06 5.40 6.14
C ALA A 259 0.54 4.01 5.71
N GLY A 260 -0.17 3.32 6.59
CA GLY A 260 -0.58 1.92 6.39
C GLY A 260 -0.01 0.92 7.39
N LEU A 261 1.27 1.02 7.76
CA LEU A 261 1.98 0.08 8.64
C LEU A 261 1.85 0.49 10.12
N ASP A 262 1.24 -0.35 10.95
CA ASP A 262 1.01 -0.09 12.39
C ASP A 262 2.27 -0.27 13.26
N THR A 263 3.48 0.01 12.74
CA THR A 263 4.77 -0.26 13.42
C THR A 263 5.79 0.88 13.30
N ASP A 264 6.59 1.10 14.35
CA ASP A 264 7.72 2.04 14.40
C ASP A 264 8.87 1.62 13.46
N ALA A 265 8.73 1.88 12.17
CA ALA A 265 9.64 1.41 11.14
C ALA A 265 10.88 2.32 10.94
N ARG A 266 11.52 2.79 12.02
CA ARG A 266 12.75 3.63 11.96
C ARG A 266 13.86 3.03 11.10
N TYR A 267 13.90 1.71 10.94
CA TYR A 267 14.90 0.99 10.16
C TYR A 267 14.61 0.96 8.65
N VAL A 268 13.34 1.14 8.26
CA VAL A 268 12.92 1.16 6.85
C VAL A 268 13.08 2.55 6.23
N GLU A 269 13.33 3.58 7.05
CA GLU A 269 13.59 4.97 6.64
C GLU A 269 14.90 5.17 5.85
N ASN A 270 15.58 4.10 5.43
CA ASN A 270 16.82 4.17 4.65
C ASN A 270 16.73 3.40 3.32
N ILE A 271 15.55 2.96 2.90
CA ILE A 271 15.36 2.42 1.54
C ILE A 271 15.45 3.58 0.55
N ASP A 272 16.28 3.44 -0.50
CA ASP A 272 16.60 4.55 -1.40
C ASP A 272 15.39 5.15 -2.12
N VAL A 273 14.47 4.32 -2.63
CA VAL A 273 13.22 4.78 -3.27
C VAL A 273 12.08 3.83 -2.94
N VAL A 274 10.92 4.39 -2.60
CA VAL A 274 9.70 3.64 -2.33
C VAL A 274 8.56 4.26 -3.13
N TRP A 275 7.93 3.44 -3.97
CA TRP A 275 6.69 3.81 -4.65
C TRP A 275 5.53 3.39 -3.77
N LYS A 276 4.63 4.33 -3.49
CA LYS A 276 3.46 4.10 -2.65
C LYS A 276 2.26 4.91 -3.11
N ASP A 277 1.08 4.45 -2.73
CA ASP A 277 -0.17 5.16 -2.92
C ASP A 277 -0.92 5.19 -1.60
N GLU A 278 -1.01 6.36 -0.97
CA GLU A 278 -1.62 6.56 0.34
C GLU A 278 -1.12 5.58 1.39
N PHE A 279 -1.87 4.49 1.62
CA PHE A 279 -1.63 3.51 2.66
C PHE A 279 -1.02 2.20 2.16
N ARG A 280 -0.64 2.13 0.89
CA ARG A 280 -0.15 0.91 0.21
C ARG A 280 1.23 1.15 -0.38
N ILE A 281 2.14 0.19 -0.21
CA ILE A 281 3.44 0.16 -0.90
C ILE A 281 3.28 -0.63 -2.21
N ASP A 282 3.74 -0.04 -3.32
CA ASP A 282 3.67 -0.63 -4.65
C ASP A 282 5.01 -1.26 -5.07
N ALA A 283 6.13 -0.66 -4.66
CA ALA A 283 7.48 -1.18 -4.89
C ALA A 283 8.50 -0.51 -3.96
N ALA A 284 9.61 -1.21 -3.70
CA ALA A 284 10.77 -0.64 -3.01
C ALA A 284 12.06 -0.94 -3.78
N PHE A 285 12.96 0.03 -3.83
CA PHE A 285 14.19 0.01 -4.62
C PHE A 285 15.39 0.38 -3.76
N GLU A 286 16.45 -0.40 -3.89
CA GLU A 286 17.77 -0.16 -3.31
C GLU A 286 18.77 0.02 -4.44
N VAL A 287 19.38 1.19 -4.54
CA VAL A 287 20.29 1.57 -5.62
C VAL A 287 21.72 1.28 -5.16
N GLU A 288 22.39 0.40 -5.89
CA GLU A 288 23.68 -0.15 -5.53
C GLU A 288 24.76 0.34 -6.50
N ASN A 289 25.53 1.34 -6.06
CA ASN A 289 26.71 1.83 -6.77
C ASN A 289 28.01 1.49 -6.02
N SER A 290 28.31 2.28 -4.99
CA SER A 290 29.46 2.10 -4.07
C SER A 290 29.03 1.71 -2.64
N THR A 291 27.73 1.64 -2.40
CA THR A 291 27.12 1.05 -1.21
C THR A 291 27.31 -0.48 -1.18
N SER A 292 27.17 -1.06 0.01
CA SER A 292 27.25 -2.51 0.17
C SER A 292 25.86 -3.11 -0.10
N ILE A 293 25.77 -3.99 -1.11
CA ILE A 293 24.56 -4.77 -1.44
C ILE A 293 23.99 -5.46 -0.19
N TYR A 294 24.87 -5.86 0.73
CA TYR A 294 24.48 -6.47 1.99
C TYR A 294 23.62 -5.53 2.86
N SER A 295 23.93 -4.24 2.89
CA SER A 295 23.17 -3.23 3.64
C SER A 295 21.77 -3.01 3.06
N GLY A 296 21.63 -2.90 1.74
CA GLY A 296 20.31 -2.83 1.09
C GLY A 296 19.46 -4.06 1.36
N LEU A 297 20.06 -5.26 1.30
CA LEU A 297 19.38 -6.51 1.65
C LEU A 297 18.98 -6.58 3.13
N LEU A 298 19.74 -6.00 4.05
CA LEU A 298 19.35 -5.90 5.46
C LEU A 298 18.13 -5.00 5.64
N ARG A 299 18.05 -3.85 4.95
CA ARG A 299 16.87 -2.97 5.01
C ARG A 299 15.61 -3.64 4.48
N PHE A 300 15.74 -4.40 3.38
CA PHE A 300 14.66 -5.27 2.93
C PHE A 300 14.33 -6.39 3.93
N SER A 301 15.32 -6.92 4.65
CA SER A 301 15.09 -7.93 5.68
C SER A 301 14.27 -7.35 6.83
N ASP A 302 14.62 -6.17 7.30
CA ASP A 302 13.88 -5.45 8.34
C ASP A 302 12.44 -5.18 7.91
N LEU A 303 12.25 -4.75 6.65
CA LEU A 303 10.91 -4.57 6.09
C LEU A 303 10.11 -5.88 6.04
N LYS A 304 10.72 -7.00 5.64
CA LYS A 304 10.05 -8.32 5.63
C LYS A 304 9.88 -8.93 7.01
N ILE A 305 10.63 -8.49 8.02
CA ILE A 305 10.39 -8.87 9.42
C ILE A 305 9.15 -8.14 9.94
N VAL A 306 9.02 -6.86 9.62
CA VAL A 306 7.88 -6.02 10.03
C VAL A 306 6.59 -6.39 9.28
N ALA A 307 6.70 -6.68 7.98
CA ALA A 307 5.61 -7.04 7.08
C ALA A 307 5.89 -8.38 6.36
N PRO A 308 5.91 -9.52 7.08
CA PRO A 308 6.24 -10.84 6.52
C PRO A 308 5.29 -11.35 5.43
N ASN A 309 4.01 -10.97 5.48
CA ASN A 309 3.02 -11.43 4.49
C ASN A 309 3.03 -10.58 3.23
N SER A 310 3.66 -9.40 3.26
CA SER A 310 3.70 -8.47 2.13
C SER A 310 4.21 -9.06 0.83
N ASN A 311 3.57 -8.67 -0.29
CA ASN A 311 3.85 -9.24 -1.62
C ASN A 311 4.25 -8.20 -2.69
N TYR A 312 4.50 -6.95 -2.33
CA TYR A 312 5.06 -5.98 -3.27
C TYR A 312 6.50 -6.34 -3.67
N PRO A 313 6.91 -6.06 -4.91
CA PRO A 313 8.24 -6.37 -5.41
C PRO A 313 9.33 -5.52 -4.76
N LEU A 314 10.46 -6.16 -4.47
CA LEU A 314 11.68 -5.53 -3.98
C LEU A 314 12.74 -5.58 -5.08
N PHE A 315 13.36 -4.44 -5.40
CA PHE A 315 14.36 -4.35 -6.45
C PHE A 315 15.72 -3.95 -5.90
N ILE A 316 16.74 -4.74 -6.23
CA ILE A 316 18.14 -4.30 -6.13
C ILE A 316 18.51 -3.74 -7.51
N VAL A 317 18.73 -2.43 -7.56
CA VAL A 317 19.02 -1.69 -8.77
C VAL A 317 20.52 -1.48 -8.87
N ALA A 318 21.21 -2.13 -9.81
CA ALA A 318 22.67 -2.06 -9.89
C ALA A 318 23.17 -2.19 -11.34
N PRO A 319 24.37 -1.71 -11.70
CA PRO A 319 24.93 -1.90 -13.03
C PRO A 319 25.15 -3.40 -13.32
N LEU A 320 25.13 -3.78 -14.61
CA LEU A 320 25.30 -5.17 -15.05
C LEU A 320 26.57 -5.83 -14.50
N SER A 321 27.65 -5.06 -14.34
CA SER A 321 28.92 -5.52 -13.75
C SER A 321 28.77 -6.04 -12.32
N ARG A 322 27.80 -5.52 -11.55
CA ARG A 322 27.53 -5.93 -10.15
C ARG A 322 26.52 -7.06 -10.03
N LYS A 323 25.85 -7.49 -11.11
CA LYS A 323 24.83 -8.56 -11.10
C LYS A 323 25.29 -9.82 -10.38
N ALA A 324 26.47 -10.34 -10.74
CA ALA A 324 27.00 -11.56 -10.11
C ALA A 324 27.20 -11.38 -8.60
N LYS A 325 27.63 -10.18 -8.16
CA LYS A 325 27.78 -9.84 -6.74
C LYS A 325 26.41 -9.80 -6.04
N VAL A 326 25.38 -9.23 -6.68
CA VAL A 326 24.00 -9.21 -6.17
C VAL A 326 23.48 -10.63 -5.96
N ILE A 327 23.57 -11.46 -7.00
CA ILE A 327 23.11 -12.87 -6.94
C ILE A 327 23.82 -13.61 -5.80
N ASN A 328 25.14 -13.46 -5.68
CA ASN A 328 25.92 -14.11 -4.63
C ASN A 328 25.53 -13.65 -3.22
N GLN A 329 25.24 -12.35 -3.03
CA GLN A 329 24.78 -11.83 -1.74
C GLN A 329 23.40 -12.36 -1.38
N VAL A 330 22.43 -12.33 -2.30
CA VAL A 330 21.06 -12.84 -2.04
C VAL A 330 21.06 -14.34 -1.74
N LYS A 331 21.93 -15.13 -2.37
CA LYS A 331 22.05 -16.57 -2.12
C LYS A 331 22.67 -16.93 -0.76
N ARG A 332 23.17 -15.96 0.01
CA ARG A 332 23.76 -16.22 1.32
C ARG A 332 22.73 -16.90 2.25
N PRO A 333 23.16 -17.85 3.10
CA PRO A 333 22.26 -18.57 4.00
C PRO A 333 21.36 -17.66 4.86
N THR A 334 21.86 -16.48 5.24
CA THR A 334 21.12 -15.46 6.01
C THR A 334 19.83 -15.03 5.31
N PHE A 335 19.87 -14.75 4.00
CA PHE A 335 18.73 -14.25 3.23
C PHE A 335 17.89 -15.36 2.61
N ARG A 336 18.43 -16.58 2.46
CA ARG A 336 17.63 -17.75 2.04
C ARG A 336 16.47 -18.04 2.98
N LYS A 337 16.63 -17.82 4.30
CA LYS A 337 15.57 -18.04 5.29
C LYS A 337 14.35 -17.12 5.11
N LEU A 338 14.53 -15.96 4.48
CA LEU A 338 13.46 -14.99 4.22
C LEU A 338 12.85 -15.17 2.81
N ASP A 339 13.28 -16.21 2.08
CA ASP A 339 12.92 -16.47 0.68
C ASP A 339 13.24 -15.30 -0.27
N PHE A 340 14.33 -14.58 -0.01
CA PHE A 340 14.69 -13.39 -0.81
C PHE A 340 14.93 -13.70 -2.28
N HIS A 341 15.39 -14.91 -2.61
CA HIS A 341 15.49 -15.39 -3.98
C HIS A 341 14.16 -15.32 -4.77
N LYS A 342 13.01 -15.39 -4.08
CA LYS A 342 11.67 -15.26 -4.68
C LYS A 342 11.10 -13.84 -4.59
N LYS A 343 11.55 -13.06 -3.61
CA LYS A 343 10.95 -11.75 -3.25
C LYS A 343 11.75 -10.55 -3.75
N VAL A 344 13.05 -10.74 -4.03
CA VAL A 344 13.97 -9.70 -4.47
C VAL A 344 14.36 -9.95 -5.92
N ARG A 345 14.28 -8.90 -6.73
CA ARG A 345 14.56 -8.92 -8.16
C ARG A 345 15.77 -8.04 -8.46
N TYR A 346 16.57 -8.44 -9.43
CA TYR A 346 17.66 -7.62 -9.94
C TYR A 346 17.15 -6.74 -11.08
N LEU A 347 17.33 -5.42 -10.98
CA LEU A 347 16.99 -4.47 -12.03
C LEU A 347 18.27 -3.74 -12.46
N SER A 348 18.62 -3.81 -13.74
CA SER A 348 19.83 -3.16 -14.23
C SER A 348 19.63 -1.65 -14.41
N TYR A 349 20.72 -0.87 -14.32
CA TYR A 349 20.68 0.57 -14.62
C TYR A 349 20.19 0.82 -16.04
N GLU A 350 20.67 0.01 -16.98
CA GLU A 350 20.28 0.03 -18.39
C GLU A 350 18.77 -0.17 -18.55
N ALA A 351 18.16 -1.10 -17.80
CA ALA A 351 16.72 -1.30 -17.84
C ALA A 351 15.94 -0.11 -17.27
N VAL A 352 16.43 0.53 -16.20
CA VAL A 352 15.82 1.75 -15.65
C VAL A 352 15.89 2.87 -16.68
N GLU A 353 17.07 3.12 -17.26
CA GLU A 353 17.30 4.19 -18.24
C GLU A 353 16.49 4.01 -19.52
N GLU A 354 16.43 2.79 -20.05
CA GLU A 354 15.62 2.49 -21.22
C GLU A 354 14.12 2.67 -20.93
N THR A 355 13.66 2.30 -19.73
CA THR A 355 12.26 2.51 -19.34
C THR A 355 11.96 4.00 -19.22
N GLU A 356 12.85 4.76 -18.59
CA GLU A 356 12.68 6.19 -18.43
C GLU A 356 12.65 6.92 -19.78
N ARG A 357 13.57 6.58 -20.71
CA ARG A 357 13.53 7.08 -22.10
C ARG A 357 12.24 6.71 -22.82
N PHE A 358 11.76 5.47 -22.67
CA PHE A 358 10.52 5.04 -23.32
C PHE A 358 9.31 5.87 -22.87
N PHE A 359 9.29 6.29 -21.61
CA PHE A 359 8.21 7.11 -21.05
C PHE A 359 8.53 8.61 -21.01
N GLU A 360 9.60 9.11 -21.63
CA GLU A 360 10.05 10.51 -21.53
C GLU A 360 8.91 11.50 -21.80
N ASP A 361 8.22 11.33 -22.93
CA ASP A 361 7.08 12.16 -23.38
C ASP A 361 5.72 11.76 -22.76
N SER A 362 5.67 10.69 -21.97
CA SER A 362 4.44 10.19 -21.35
C SER A 362 4.21 10.82 -19.99
N THR A 363 2.97 11.21 -19.69
CA THR A 363 2.57 11.74 -18.38
C THR A 363 1.98 10.68 -17.46
N SER A 364 1.62 9.52 -17.99
CA SER A 364 1.03 8.39 -17.25
C SER A 364 1.15 7.09 -18.04
N GLY A 365 0.75 5.96 -17.42
CA GLY A 365 0.62 4.67 -18.11
C GLY A 365 1.70 3.64 -17.76
N LEU A 366 2.67 4.01 -16.91
CA LEU A 366 3.57 3.02 -16.32
C LEU A 366 2.84 2.21 -15.25
N ASN A 367 3.19 0.94 -15.14
CA ASN A 367 2.77 0.03 -14.07
C ASN A 367 4.03 -0.66 -13.53
N VAL A 368 4.09 -0.91 -12.22
CA VAL A 368 5.16 -1.68 -11.57
C VAL A 368 5.40 -3.06 -12.22
N GLU A 369 4.37 -3.70 -12.77
CA GLU A 369 4.46 -4.96 -13.50
C GLU A 369 5.39 -4.87 -14.70
N LEU A 370 5.48 -3.70 -15.35
CA LEU A 370 6.43 -3.47 -16.44
C LEU A 370 7.87 -3.57 -15.94
N LEU A 371 8.20 -2.89 -14.84
CA LEU A 371 9.54 -3.00 -14.23
C LEU A 371 9.80 -4.42 -13.73
N THR A 372 8.78 -5.09 -13.19
CA THR A 372 8.86 -6.50 -12.79
C THR A 372 9.23 -7.38 -13.99
N GLY A 373 8.58 -7.21 -15.14
CA GLY A 373 8.89 -7.94 -16.38
C GLY A 373 10.25 -7.59 -17.00
N ARG A 374 10.79 -6.40 -16.72
CA ARG A 374 12.15 -5.99 -17.13
C ARG A 374 13.26 -6.35 -16.16
N SER A 375 12.89 -6.85 -14.98
CA SER A 375 13.83 -7.28 -13.94
C SER A 375 14.00 -8.80 -13.94
N GLU A 376 15.11 -9.24 -13.37
CA GLU A 376 15.49 -10.64 -13.33
C GLU A 376 15.25 -11.26 -11.95
N GLU A 377 14.74 -12.49 -11.94
CA GLU A 377 14.68 -13.29 -10.72
C GLU A 377 16.06 -13.76 -10.30
N ILE A 378 16.30 -13.79 -9.00
CA ILE A 378 17.56 -14.21 -8.43
C ILE A 378 17.46 -15.71 -8.10
N ASN A 379 17.45 -16.53 -9.15
CA ASN A 379 17.41 -18.00 -9.06
C ASN A 379 18.78 -18.60 -8.73
#